data_AF-A0A7J4G402-F1
#
_entry.id   AF-A0A7J4G402-F1
#
_cell.length_a   1.000
_cell.length_b   1.000
_cell.length_c   1.000
_cell.angle_alpha   90.00
_cell.angle_beta   90.00
_cell.angle_gamma   90.00
#
_symmetry.space_group_name_H-M   'P 1'
#
loop_
_entity.id
_entity.type
_entity.pdbx_description
1 polymer ?
#
loop_
_entity_poly.entity_id
_entity_poly.type
_entity_poly.pdbx_seq_one_letter_code
_entity_poly.pdbx_strand_id
1 'polypeptide(L)'
;MKKIDLEKIEIPESLEQKEKRFIELGLSKDQAIQITRSKDLQLFENLLNYRVEPRIIADIILNIKKYLEREGKKIERKNLEFVLKLLEEDKITKKAIQDVLIKGRVKGLEKIKGDELREMVEKYKKKFGTNAQKEIMKDFGKRVDSKEVLDLLC
;
A
#
# COMPACT_ATOMS: atom_id res chain seq x y z
N MET A 1 35.24 30.33 23.93
CA MET A 1 34.11 30.25 22.97
C MET A 1 34.29 29.00 22.13
N LYS A 2 33.34 28.06 22.15
CA LYS A 2 33.36 26.89 21.25
C LYS A 2 33.06 27.39 19.83
N LYS A 3 33.98 27.18 18.89
CA LYS A 3 33.72 27.36 17.45
C LYS A 3 32.69 26.29 17.05
N ILE A 4 31.55 26.73 16.51
CA ILE A 4 30.58 25.84 15.88
C ILE A 4 31.13 25.57 14.47
N ASP A 5 31.52 24.33 14.19
CA ASP A 5 31.88 23.89 12.83
C ASP A 5 30.61 23.84 11.96
N LEU A 6 30.39 24.89 11.17
CA LEU A 6 29.26 25.00 10.25
C LEU A 6 29.29 23.92 9.15
N GLU A 7 30.45 23.29 8.91
CA GLU A 7 30.66 22.25 7.89
C GLU A 7 30.00 20.90 8.24
N LYS A 8 29.52 20.70 9.47
CA LYS A 8 28.84 19.47 9.91
C LYS A 8 27.32 19.61 10.03
N ILE A 9 26.75 20.73 9.59
CA ILE A 9 25.32 20.97 9.65
C ILE A 9 24.69 20.43 8.36
N GLU A 10 24.02 19.28 8.44
CA GLU A 10 23.13 18.84 7.37
C GLU A 10 21.94 19.80 7.29
N ILE A 11 21.87 20.56 6.20
CA ILE A 11 20.73 21.44 5.92
C ILE A 11 19.56 20.53 5.53
N PRO A 12 18.45 20.54 6.28
CA PRO A 12 17.31 19.71 5.94
C PRO A 12 16.69 20.16 4.61
N GLU A 13 16.20 19.19 3.83
CA GLU A 13 15.46 19.49 2.60
C GLU A 13 14.28 20.44 2.87
N SER A 14 14.12 21.44 2.00
CA SER A 14 12.92 22.27 2.00
C SER A 14 11.68 21.48 1.59
N LEU A 15 10.49 21.99 1.92
CA LEU A 15 9.24 21.33 1.50
C LEU A 15 9.14 21.19 -0.02
N GLU A 16 9.61 22.18 -0.78
CA GLU A 16 9.63 22.14 -2.25
C GLU A 16 10.59 21.06 -2.78
N GLN A 17 11.74 20.87 -2.13
CA GLN A 17 12.67 19.79 -2.47
C GLN A 17 12.04 18.42 -2.18
N LYS A 18 11.37 18.27 -1.03
CA LYS A 18 10.64 17.04 -0.70
C LYS A 18 9.51 16.76 -1.68
N GLU A 19 8.75 17.78 -2.09
CA GLU A 19 7.68 17.62 -3.10
C GLU A 19 8.24 17.06 -4.41
N LYS A 20 9.34 17.62 -4.91
CA LYS A 20 10.00 17.13 -6.13
C LYS A 20 10.48 15.68 -5.97
N ARG A 21 11.18 15.38 -4.87
CA ARG A 21 11.66 14.03 -4.55
C ARG A 21 10.50 13.03 -4.47
N PHE A 22 9.38 13.39 -3.87
CA PHE A 22 8.21 12.51 -3.78
C PHE A 22 7.56 12.23 -5.13
N ILE A 23 7.54 13.22 -6.04
CA ILE A 23 7.09 13.02 -7.42
C ILE A 23 8.04 12.06 -8.17
N GLU A 24 9.35 12.23 -8.00
CA GLU A 24 10.37 11.33 -8.58
C GLU A 24 10.23 9.89 -8.05
N LEU A 25 9.78 9.73 -6.80
CA LEU A 25 9.45 8.43 -6.19
C LEU A 25 8.11 7.84 -6.68
N GLY A 26 7.39 8.52 -7.59
CA GLY A 26 6.19 8.01 -8.24
C GLY A 26 4.86 8.48 -7.63
N LEU A 27 4.87 9.46 -6.72
CA LEU A 27 3.62 10.11 -6.29
C LEU A 27 3.10 11.04 -7.39
N SER A 28 1.78 11.22 -7.44
CA SER A 28 1.23 12.33 -8.21
C SER A 28 1.62 13.68 -7.58
N LYS A 29 1.61 14.75 -8.37
CA LYS A 29 1.85 16.11 -7.87
C LYS A 29 0.95 16.46 -6.68
N ASP A 30 -0.33 16.08 -6.77
CA ASP A 30 -1.31 16.28 -5.70
C ASP A 30 -0.95 15.48 -4.43
N GLN A 31 -0.62 14.19 -4.57
CA GLN A 31 -0.19 13.37 -3.43
C GLN A 31 1.07 13.93 -2.76
N ALA A 32 2.05 14.39 -3.55
CA ALA A 32 3.28 14.96 -3.03
C ALA A 32 3.01 16.22 -2.19
N ILE A 33 2.22 17.16 -2.71
CA ILE A 33 1.80 18.39 -2.01
C ILE A 33 1.02 18.05 -0.73
N GLN A 34 0.10 17.08 -0.81
CA GLN A 34 -0.69 16.69 0.36
C GLN A 34 0.17 16.07 1.46
N ILE A 35 1.17 15.24 1.10
CA ILE A 35 2.07 14.61 2.08
C ILE A 35 3.01 15.64 2.70
N THR A 36 3.66 16.51 1.91
CA THR A 36 4.62 17.51 2.43
C THR A 36 3.98 18.50 3.39
N ARG A 37 2.69 18.78 3.21
CA ARG A 37 1.91 19.67 4.09
C ARG A 37 1.19 18.92 5.22
N SER A 38 1.27 17.59 5.26
CA SER A 38 0.60 16.77 6.26
C SER A 38 1.37 16.72 7.57
N LYS A 39 0.64 16.64 8.69
CA LYS A 39 1.21 16.24 9.99
C LYS A 39 1.87 14.85 9.96
N ASP A 40 1.50 14.03 8.98
CA ASP A 40 2.03 12.68 8.78
C ASP A 40 3.26 12.65 7.82
N LEU A 41 3.88 13.79 7.49
CA LEU A 41 5.08 13.85 6.62
C LEU A 41 6.19 12.93 7.11
N GLN A 42 6.60 13.10 8.38
CA GLN A 42 7.67 12.29 8.95
C GLN A 42 7.28 10.80 9.01
N LEU A 43 5.99 10.51 9.23
CA LEU A 43 5.49 9.13 9.19
C LEU A 43 5.66 8.55 7.78
N PHE A 44 5.25 9.26 6.73
CA PHE A 44 5.44 8.83 5.35
C PHE A 44 6.92 8.53 5.04
N GLU A 45 7.82 9.46 5.36
CA GLU A 45 9.26 9.27 5.12
C GLU A 45 9.82 8.05 5.86
N ASN A 46 9.40 7.82 7.11
CA ASN A 46 9.79 6.64 7.88
C ASN A 46 9.30 5.33 7.24
N LEU A 47 8.12 5.35 6.61
CA LEU A 47 7.53 4.17 5.95
C LEU A 47 8.13 3.90 4.57
N LEU A 48 8.88 4.83 3.96
CA LEU A 48 9.60 4.57 2.71
C LEU A 48 10.71 3.50 2.84
N ASN A 49 11.05 3.09 4.06
CA ASN A 49 11.98 1.99 4.31
C ASN A 49 11.44 0.60 3.91
N TYR A 50 10.13 0.47 3.71
CA TYR A 50 9.51 -0.77 3.22
C TYR A 50 9.58 -0.83 1.70
N ARG A 51 9.81 -2.01 1.12
CA ARG A 51 9.80 -2.23 -0.35
C ARG A 51 8.36 -2.28 -0.89
N VAL A 52 7.60 -1.23 -0.63
CA VAL A 52 6.25 -1.00 -1.12
C VAL A 52 6.27 0.28 -1.95
N GLU A 53 5.57 0.30 -3.08
CA GLU A 53 5.51 1.48 -3.95
C GLU A 53 5.12 2.74 -3.13
N PRO A 54 5.89 3.83 -3.18
CA PRO A 54 5.64 5.05 -2.40
C PRO A 54 4.22 5.60 -2.59
N ARG A 55 3.65 5.46 -3.79
CA ARG A 55 2.27 5.83 -4.10
C ARG A 55 1.23 5.08 -3.25
N ILE A 56 1.46 3.80 -2.96
CA ILE A 56 0.58 3.00 -2.09
C ILE A 56 0.71 3.50 -0.65
N ILE A 57 1.94 3.74 -0.18
CA ILE A 57 2.17 4.26 1.18
C ILE A 57 1.46 5.60 1.36
N ALA A 58 1.55 6.48 0.36
CA ALA A 58 0.84 7.76 0.36
C ALA A 58 -0.68 7.57 0.41
N ASP A 59 -1.23 6.65 -0.40
CA ASP A 59 -2.66 6.32 -0.40
C ASP A 59 -3.15 5.78 0.96
N ILE A 60 -2.36 4.90 1.59
CA ILE A 60 -2.66 4.39 2.92
C ILE A 60 -2.76 5.52 3.94
N ILE A 61 -1.82 6.48 3.92
CA ILE A 61 -1.80 7.58 4.89
C ILE A 61 -2.90 8.60 4.58
N LEU A 62 -3.01 9.05 3.33
CA LEU A 62 -3.90 10.14 2.95
C LEU A 62 -5.37 9.72 2.93
N ASN A 63 -5.65 8.49 2.52
CA ASN A 63 -7.01 8.02 2.29
C ASN A 63 -7.45 7.01 3.36
N ILE A 64 -6.76 5.87 3.46
CA ILE A 64 -7.25 4.75 4.28
C ILE A 64 -7.16 5.08 5.77
N LYS A 65 -6.00 5.52 6.27
CA LYS A 65 -5.79 5.92 7.66
C LYS A 65 -6.75 7.02 8.05
N LYS A 66 -6.82 8.12 7.29
CA LYS A 66 -7.73 9.25 7.58
C LYS A 66 -9.19 8.81 7.59
N TYR A 67 -9.60 7.95 6.65
CA TYR A 67 -10.95 7.39 6.64
C TYR A 67 -11.23 6.59 7.92
N LEU A 68 -10.37 5.64 8.28
CA LEU A 68 -10.56 4.82 9.48
C LEU A 68 -10.53 5.63 10.77
N GLU A 69 -9.67 6.65 10.86
CA GLU A 69 -9.63 7.57 12.00
C GLU A 69 -10.93 8.40 12.13
N ARG A 70 -11.54 8.81 11.01
CA ARG A 70 -12.87 9.46 11.03
C ARG A 70 -13.97 8.52 11.50
N GLU A 71 -13.88 7.24 11.15
CA GLU A 71 -14.79 6.18 11.64
C GLU A 71 -14.52 5.79 13.11
N GLY A 72 -13.67 6.53 13.82
CA GLY A 72 -13.36 6.32 15.24
C GLY A 72 -12.32 5.22 15.50
N LYS A 73 -11.69 4.66 14.47
CA LYS A 73 -10.61 3.68 14.64
C LYS A 73 -9.25 4.37 14.77
N LYS A 74 -8.57 4.13 15.89
CA LYS A 74 -7.20 4.59 16.08
C LYS A 74 -6.23 3.74 15.23
N ILE A 75 -5.55 4.37 14.27
CA ILE A 75 -4.53 3.74 13.43
C ILE A 75 -3.15 4.25 13.85
N GLU A 76 -2.39 3.41 14.54
CA GLU A 76 -1.04 3.74 14.99
C GLU A 76 0.00 3.31 13.95
N ARG A 77 1.22 3.84 14.09
CA ARG A 77 2.36 3.48 13.23
C ARG A 77 2.55 1.97 13.10
N LYS A 78 2.46 1.22 14.21
CA LYS A 78 2.58 -0.26 14.23
C LYS A 78 1.55 -0.96 13.34
N ASN A 79 0.34 -0.40 13.18
CA ASN A 79 -0.69 -0.97 12.33
C ASN A 79 -0.32 -0.80 10.84
N LEU A 80 0.23 0.35 10.49
CA LEU A 80 0.72 0.62 9.13
C LEU A 80 1.93 -0.26 8.79
N GLU A 81 2.91 -0.33 9.69
CA GLU A 81 4.10 -1.18 9.54
C GLU A 81 3.71 -2.66 9.37
N PHE A 82 2.73 -3.14 10.13
CA PHE A 82 2.21 -4.50 9.97
C PHE A 82 1.67 -4.75 8.56
N VAL A 83 0.86 -3.84 8.03
CA VAL A 83 0.31 -3.97 6.67
C VAL A 83 1.39 -3.86 5.59
N LEU A 84 2.33 -2.94 5.75
CA LEU A 84 3.41 -2.77 4.78
C LEU A 84 4.31 -4.00 4.71
N LYS A 85 4.62 -4.64 5.85
CA LYS A 85 5.31 -5.93 5.86
C LYS A 85 4.55 -7.01 5.09
N LEU A 86 3.23 -7.09 5.29
CA LEU A 86 2.42 -8.07 4.55
C LEU A 86 2.39 -7.81 3.03
N LEU A 87 2.43 -6.54 2.60
CA LEU A 87 2.53 -6.18 1.19
C LEU A 87 3.91 -6.49 0.61
N GLU A 88 4.98 -6.12 1.33
CA GLU A 88 6.37 -6.39 0.95
C GLU A 88 6.65 -7.90 0.81
N GLU A 89 6.07 -8.71 1.69
CA GLU A 89 6.15 -10.17 1.63
C GLU A 89 5.16 -10.82 0.64
N ASP A 90 4.41 -10.00 -0.13
CA ASP A 90 3.37 -10.45 -1.08
C ASP A 90 2.36 -11.42 -0.43
N LYS A 91 1.98 -11.17 0.82
CA LYS A 91 1.02 -11.97 1.60
C LYS A 91 -0.41 -11.49 1.49
N ILE A 92 -0.61 -10.23 1.10
CA ILE A 92 -1.93 -9.62 0.89
C ILE A 92 -1.93 -8.80 -0.40
N THR A 93 -3.11 -8.63 -1.00
CA THR A 93 -3.26 -7.71 -2.14
C THR A 93 -3.46 -6.26 -1.67
N LYS A 94 -3.27 -5.29 -2.58
CA LYS A 94 -3.57 -3.88 -2.32
C LYS A 94 -5.03 -3.67 -1.87
N LYS A 95 -5.97 -4.49 -2.36
CA LYS A 95 -7.40 -4.40 -2.01
C LYS A 95 -7.72 -4.88 -0.60
N ALA A 96 -6.86 -5.70 0.02
CA ALA A 96 -7.06 -6.19 1.37
C ALA A 96 -6.57 -5.23 2.47
N ILE A 97 -5.80 -4.19 2.12
CA ILE A 97 -5.16 -3.27 3.08
C ILE A 97 -6.14 -2.74 4.14
N GLN A 98 -7.26 -2.17 3.70
CA GLN A 98 -8.24 -1.58 4.59
C GLN A 98 -8.85 -2.63 5.53
N ASP A 99 -9.18 -3.82 5.03
CA ASP A 99 -9.73 -4.90 5.85
C ASP A 99 -8.72 -5.42 6.87
N VAL A 100 -7.43 -5.49 6.51
CA VAL A 100 -6.37 -5.88 7.44
C VAL A 100 -6.23 -4.84 8.55
N LEU A 101 -6.25 -3.54 8.23
CA LEU A 101 -6.23 -2.48 9.25
C LEU A 101 -7.47 -2.53 10.15
N ILE A 102 -8.65 -2.83 9.58
CA ILE A 102 -9.91 -2.95 10.33
C ILE A 102 -9.89 -4.14 11.28
N LYS A 103 -9.41 -5.30 10.84
CA LYS A 103 -9.44 -6.56 11.58
C LYS A 103 -8.21 -6.76 12.48
N GLY A 104 -7.11 -6.07 12.20
CA GLY A 104 -5.83 -6.25 12.90
C GLY A 104 -5.17 -7.61 12.68
N ARG A 105 -5.58 -8.36 11.63
CA ARG A 105 -5.07 -9.72 11.32
C ARG A 105 -5.22 -10.05 9.84
N VAL A 106 -4.43 -11.01 9.37
CA VAL A 106 -4.43 -11.46 7.97
C VAL A 106 -5.41 -12.61 7.68
N LYS A 107 -5.86 -13.35 8.71
CA LYS A 107 -6.68 -14.56 8.53
C LYS A 107 -7.92 -14.32 7.66
N GLY A 108 -8.01 -15.03 6.53
CA GLY A 108 -9.07 -14.93 5.53
C GLY A 108 -8.88 -13.81 4.50
N LEU A 109 -7.71 -13.17 4.47
CA LEU A 109 -7.31 -12.11 3.53
C LEU A 109 -5.97 -12.41 2.86
N GLU A 110 -5.42 -13.61 3.07
CA GLU A 110 -4.19 -14.07 2.44
C GLU A 110 -4.35 -14.08 0.92
N LYS A 111 -3.34 -13.56 0.24
CA LYS A 111 -3.23 -13.59 -1.21
C LYS A 111 -3.13 -15.04 -1.68
N ILE A 112 -4.02 -15.41 -2.59
CA ILE A 112 -4.02 -16.66 -3.33
C ILE A 112 -3.06 -16.47 -4.51
N LYS A 113 -2.06 -17.34 -4.61
CA LYS A 113 -1.00 -17.25 -5.63
C LYS A 113 -0.45 -18.63 -6.01
N GLY A 114 0.40 -18.67 -7.03
CA GLY A 114 1.04 -19.90 -7.48
C GLY A 114 0.02 -20.93 -7.98
N ASP A 115 0.21 -22.19 -7.59
CA ASP A 115 -0.65 -23.29 -8.07
C ASP A 115 -2.08 -23.20 -7.54
N GLU A 116 -2.29 -22.69 -6.32
CA GLU A 116 -3.65 -22.45 -5.78
C GLU A 116 -4.43 -21.49 -6.68
N LEU A 117 -3.78 -20.44 -7.18
CA LEU A 117 -4.40 -19.49 -8.10
C LEU A 117 -4.71 -20.13 -9.45
N ARG A 118 -3.77 -20.93 -10.00
CA ARG A 118 -3.94 -21.61 -11.29
C ARG A 118 -5.12 -22.57 -11.27
N GLU A 119 -5.18 -23.44 -10.25
CA GLU A 119 -6.28 -24.40 -10.07
C GLU A 119 -7.63 -23.70 -9.93
N MET A 120 -7.66 -22.60 -9.17
CA MET A 120 -8.85 -21.76 -9.02
C MET A 120 -9.28 -21.16 -10.36
N VAL A 121 -8.35 -20.55 -11.11
CA VAL A 121 -8.64 -19.93 -12.41
C VAL A 121 -9.15 -20.98 -13.40
N GLU A 122 -8.54 -22.15 -13.50
CA GLU A 122 -8.99 -23.23 -14.38
C GLU A 122 -10.40 -23.72 -14.03
N LYS A 123 -10.68 -23.90 -12.73
CA LYS A 123 -12.01 -24.30 -12.27
C LYS A 123 -13.07 -23.28 -12.66
N TYR A 124 -12.77 -21.99 -12.49
CA TYR A 124 -13.69 -20.91 -12.87
C TYR A 124 -13.80 -20.78 -14.39
N LYS A 125 -12.72 -20.97 -15.16
CA LYS A 125 -12.72 -20.98 -16.63
C LYS A 125 -13.64 -22.08 -17.16
N LYS A 126 -13.56 -23.31 -16.61
CA LYS A 126 -14.44 -24.43 -16.98
C LYS A 126 -15.91 -24.17 -16.62
N LYS A 127 -16.18 -23.52 -15.49
CA LYS A 127 -17.54 -23.30 -14.98
C LYS A 127 -18.25 -22.08 -15.60
N PHE A 128 -17.51 -21.00 -15.85
CA PHE A 128 -18.08 -19.70 -16.21
C PHE A 128 -17.60 -19.16 -17.57
N GLY A 129 -16.67 -19.84 -18.24
CA GLY A 129 -16.15 -19.44 -19.55
C GLY A 129 -15.59 -18.02 -19.54
N THR A 130 -16.09 -17.18 -20.44
CA THR A 130 -15.67 -15.77 -20.59
C THR A 130 -15.97 -14.90 -19.36
N ASN A 131 -16.89 -15.32 -18.49
CA ASN A 131 -17.22 -14.60 -17.25
C ASN A 131 -16.32 -14.99 -16.06
N ALA A 132 -15.37 -15.90 -16.24
CA ALA A 132 -14.54 -16.41 -15.15
C ALA A 132 -13.83 -15.30 -14.36
N GLN A 133 -13.25 -14.31 -15.04
CA GLN A 133 -12.59 -13.18 -14.37
C GLN A 133 -13.54 -12.44 -13.43
N LYS A 134 -14.75 -12.11 -13.91
CA LYS A 134 -15.75 -11.38 -13.14
C LYS A 134 -16.16 -12.13 -11.88
N GLU A 135 -16.42 -13.44 -12.01
CA GLU A 135 -16.82 -14.27 -10.87
C GLU A 135 -15.67 -14.47 -9.87
N ILE A 136 -14.43 -14.65 -10.34
CA ILE A 136 -13.24 -14.72 -9.46
C ILE A 136 -13.09 -13.40 -8.68
N MET A 137 -13.22 -12.25 -9.35
CA MET A 137 -13.09 -10.94 -8.69
C MET A 137 -14.22 -10.67 -7.69
N LYS A 138 -15.42 -11.20 -7.94
CA LYS A 138 -16.56 -11.12 -7.03
C LYS A 138 -16.31 -11.94 -5.75
N ASP A 139 -15.86 -13.18 -5.92
CA ASP A 139 -15.72 -14.12 -4.79
C ASP A 139 -14.40 -13.92 -4.03
N PHE A 140 -13.32 -13.56 -4.73
CA PHE A 140 -11.95 -13.54 -4.21
C PHE A 140 -11.20 -12.23 -4.47
N GLY A 141 -11.84 -11.16 -4.95
CA GLY A 141 -11.16 -9.93 -5.39
C GLY A 141 -10.28 -9.22 -4.35
N LYS A 142 -10.40 -9.55 -3.07
CA LYS A 142 -9.51 -9.08 -1.99
C LYS A 142 -8.24 -9.94 -1.82
N ARG A 143 -8.26 -11.15 -2.36
CA ARG A 143 -7.24 -12.18 -2.20
C ARG A 143 -6.52 -12.52 -3.50
N VAL A 144 -6.93 -11.95 -4.63
CA VAL A 144 -6.29 -12.18 -5.94
C VAL A 144 -5.96 -10.86 -6.62
N ASP A 145 -4.87 -10.85 -7.37
CA ASP A 145 -4.51 -9.73 -8.23
C ASP A 145 -5.19 -9.88 -9.59
N SER A 146 -5.94 -8.85 -10.00
CA SER A 146 -6.72 -8.90 -11.25
C SER A 146 -5.86 -9.11 -12.48
N LYS A 147 -4.60 -8.66 -12.45
CA LYS A 147 -3.66 -8.85 -13.55
C LYS A 147 -3.22 -10.32 -13.63
N GLU A 148 -2.83 -10.91 -12.50
CA GLU A 148 -2.45 -12.33 -12.43
C GLU A 148 -3.60 -13.25 -12.88
N VAL A 149 -4.83 -12.93 -12.49
CA VAL A 149 -6.03 -13.66 -12.95
C VAL A 149 -6.21 -13.54 -14.46
N LEU A 150 -6.04 -12.34 -15.03
CA LEU A 150 -6.18 -12.12 -16.47
C LEU A 150 -5.11 -12.87 -17.26
N ASP A 151 -3.86 -12.79 -16.81
CA ASP A 151 -2.72 -13.46 -17.44
C ASP A 151 -2.88 -14.99 -17.49
N LEU A 152 -3.60 -15.57 -16.52
CA LEU A 152 -3.93 -17.01 -16.49
C LEU A 152 -5.17 -17.40 -17.30
N LEU A 153 -6.02 -16.44 -17.66
CA LEU A 153 -7.23 -16.70 -18.45
C LEU A 153 -6.97 -16.64 -19.95
N CYS A 154 -6.05 -15.77 -20.38
CA CYS A 154 -5.52 -15.67 -21.74
C CYS A 154 -4.85 -16.98 -22.18
#